data_AF-A0A645A314-F1
#
_entry.id   AF-A0A645A314-F1
#
_cell.length_a   1.000
_cell.length_b   1.000
_cell.length_c   1.000
_cell.angle_alpha   90.00
_cell.angle_beta   90.00
_cell.angle_gamma   90.00
#
_symmetry.space_group_name_H-M   'P 1'
#
loop_
_entity.id
_entity.type
_entity.pdbx_description
1 polymer ?
#
loop_
_entity_poly.entity_id
_entity_poly.type
_entity_poly.pdbx_seq_one_letter_code
_entity_poly.pdbx_strand_id
1 'polypeptide(L)'
;MLEVGNGQSVNEDRAHFSMWSMLAAPLILGNDIRSMSQQTKDILMNKEVIAVNQDKLGIQGLKFAAEDGLEFWFKPLADNDWAFCVLNRSTTDKQYVIDWQKFNLYDEVSKRFTDFDSKVYTIRNLWTNQNEGDTKKVRPVTIPGHDVVMYRLSVAKKKK
;
A
#
# COMPACT_ATOMS: atom_id res chain seq x y z
N MET A 1 -12.08 7.40 -13.14
CA MET A 1 -11.67 8.65 -12.45
C MET A 1 -11.66 8.36 -10.96
N LEU A 2 -11.09 9.25 -10.15
CA LEU A 2 -11.11 9.12 -8.69
C LEU A 2 -12.42 9.70 -8.13
N GLU A 3 -13.14 8.91 -7.34
CA GLU A 3 -14.41 9.32 -6.70
C GLU A 3 -14.19 9.92 -5.29
N VAL A 4 -12.93 10.10 -4.88
CA VAL A 4 -12.57 10.57 -3.54
C VAL A 4 -13.26 11.90 -3.21
N GLY A 5 -14.06 11.91 -2.15
CA GLY A 5 -14.86 13.07 -1.74
C GLY A 5 -16.27 13.15 -2.36
N ASN A 6 -16.73 12.14 -3.11
CA ASN A 6 -18.09 12.07 -3.68
C ASN A 6 -19.06 11.21 -2.83
N GLY A 7 -18.85 11.14 -1.51
CA GLY A 7 -19.82 10.59 -0.56
C GLY A 7 -19.51 9.21 0.02
N GLN A 8 -18.35 8.62 -0.30
CA GLN A 8 -17.87 7.39 0.34
C GLN A 8 -17.31 7.68 1.73
N SER A 9 -17.18 6.63 2.54
CA SER A 9 -16.47 6.76 3.83
C SER A 9 -14.99 7.04 3.62
N VAL A 10 -14.33 7.62 4.63
CA VAL A 10 -12.88 7.90 4.60
C VAL A 10 -12.06 6.63 4.33
N ASN A 11 -12.51 5.49 4.86
CA ASN A 11 -11.86 4.19 4.67
C ASN A 11 -11.94 3.76 3.19
N GLU A 12 -13.12 3.84 2.60
CA GLU A 12 -13.35 3.47 1.20
C GLU A 12 -12.58 4.39 0.24
N ASP A 13 -12.57 5.70 0.50
CA ASP A 13 -11.79 6.66 -0.27
C ASP A 13 -10.27 6.37 -0.19
N ARG A 14 -9.79 6.03 1.02
CA ARG A 14 -8.39 5.66 1.26
C ARG A 14 -8.04 4.36 0.53
N ALA A 15 -8.90 3.35 0.60
CA ALA A 15 -8.72 2.09 -0.11
C ALA A 15 -8.72 2.29 -1.63
N HIS A 16 -9.69 3.06 -2.15
CA HIS A 16 -9.79 3.42 -3.56
C HIS A 16 -8.51 4.10 -4.06
N PHE A 17 -8.07 5.17 -3.40
CA PHE A 17 -6.86 5.90 -3.79
C PHE A 17 -5.59 5.04 -3.73
N SER A 18 -5.48 4.19 -2.69
CA SER A 18 -4.36 3.26 -2.54
C SER A 18 -4.30 2.24 -3.67
N MET A 19 -5.44 1.64 -4.03
CA MET A 19 -5.49 0.64 -5.08
C MET A 19 -5.24 1.24 -6.47
N TRP A 20 -5.77 2.44 -6.76
CA TRP A 20 -5.42 3.19 -7.97
C TRP A 20 -3.91 3.45 -8.05
N SER A 21 -3.29 3.75 -6.92
CA SER A 21 -1.84 3.97 -6.82
C SER A 21 -1.02 2.69 -7.02
N MET A 22 -1.46 1.59 -6.41
CA MET A 22 -0.86 0.26 -6.59
C MET A 22 -0.92 -0.19 -8.04
N LEU A 23 -2.03 0.03 -8.73
CA LEU A 23 -2.24 -0.39 -10.12
C LEU A 23 -1.60 0.54 -11.16
N ALA A 24 -0.84 1.56 -10.73
CA ALA A 24 -0.27 2.59 -11.61
C ALA A 24 -1.33 3.25 -12.52
N ALA A 25 -2.57 3.38 -12.02
CA ALA A 25 -3.68 3.95 -12.76
C ALA A 25 -3.55 5.48 -12.86
N PRO A 26 -4.12 6.13 -13.89
CA PRO A 26 -4.21 7.58 -13.94
C PRO A 26 -4.98 8.15 -12.74
N LEU A 27 -4.36 9.06 -11.98
CA LEU A 27 -4.96 9.74 -10.83
C LEU A 27 -5.69 11.03 -11.27
N ILE A 28 -6.77 10.87 -12.03
CA ILE A 28 -7.61 11.99 -12.49
C ILE A 28 -8.73 12.24 -11.49
N LEU A 29 -8.74 13.44 -10.89
CA LEU A 29 -9.74 13.86 -9.91
C LEU A 29 -11.13 14.01 -10.54
N GLY A 30 -12.12 13.30 -10.02
CA GLY A 30 -13.52 13.36 -10.45
C GLY A 30 -14.43 14.15 -9.49
N ASN A 31 -13.86 14.93 -8.57
CA ASN A 31 -14.58 15.64 -7.52
C ASN A 31 -14.54 17.18 -7.70
N ASP A 32 -15.32 17.91 -6.90
CA ASP A 32 -15.29 19.38 -6.89
C ASP A 32 -14.12 19.91 -6.06
N ILE A 33 -13.04 20.32 -6.75
CA ILE A 33 -11.83 20.83 -6.11
C ILE A 33 -12.04 22.14 -5.33
N ARG A 34 -13.13 22.87 -5.60
CA ARG A 34 -13.44 24.16 -4.93
C ARG A 34 -13.93 23.95 -3.50
N SER A 35 -14.44 22.76 -3.19
CA SER A 35 -15.12 22.44 -1.94
C SER A 35 -14.66 21.13 -1.30
N MET A 36 -13.38 20.78 -1.45
CA MET A 36 -12.84 19.58 -0.80
C MET A 36 -12.76 19.72 0.72
N SER A 37 -13.28 18.72 1.43
CA SER A 37 -13.08 18.55 2.86
C SER A 37 -11.58 18.37 3.19
N GLN A 38 -11.20 18.55 4.45
CA GLN A 38 -9.82 18.30 4.86
C GLN A 38 -9.46 16.82 4.69
N GLN A 39 -10.37 15.90 5.01
CA GLN A 39 -10.15 14.46 4.80
C GLN A 39 -9.89 14.12 3.32
N THR A 40 -10.67 14.70 2.41
CA THR A 40 -10.49 14.54 0.96
C THR A 40 -9.11 15.05 0.52
N LYS A 41 -8.67 16.20 1.04
CA LYS A 41 -7.32 16.73 0.76
C LYS A 41 -6.23 15.83 1.31
N ASP A 42 -6.38 15.34 2.54
CA ASP A 42 -5.40 14.46 3.17
C ASP A 42 -5.19 13.17 2.36
N ILE A 43 -6.25 12.63 1.76
CA ILE A 43 -6.18 11.47 0.87
C ILE A 43 -5.53 11.85 -0.47
N LEU A 44 -6.09 12.83 -1.18
CA LEU A 44 -5.65 13.18 -2.54
C LEU A 44 -4.28 13.83 -2.61
N MET A 45 -3.80 14.42 -1.52
CA MET A 45 -2.50 15.11 -1.45
C MET A 45 -1.44 14.30 -0.68
N ASN A 46 -1.70 13.04 -0.35
CA ASN A 46 -0.71 12.18 0.30
C ASN A 46 0.48 11.93 -0.65
N LYS A 47 1.58 12.64 -0.40
CA LYS A 47 2.80 12.60 -1.23
C LYS A 47 3.42 11.21 -1.28
N GLU A 48 3.37 10.43 -0.21
CA GLU A 48 4.00 9.10 -0.17
C GLU A 48 3.20 8.08 -1.01
N VAL A 49 1.87 8.16 -0.98
CA VAL A 49 1.01 7.31 -1.82
C VAL A 49 1.06 7.73 -3.30
N ILE A 50 1.09 9.04 -3.58
CA ILE A 50 1.32 9.56 -4.94
C ILE A 50 2.67 9.10 -5.47
N ALA A 51 3.72 9.10 -4.66
CA ALA A 51 5.04 8.63 -5.08
C ALA A 51 5.04 7.14 -5.44
N VAL A 52 4.18 6.31 -4.81
CA VAL A 52 3.98 4.92 -5.25
C VAL A 52 3.34 4.88 -6.63
N ASN A 53 2.31 5.69 -6.90
CA ASN A 53 1.68 5.76 -8.22
C ASN A 53 2.68 6.22 -9.31
N GLN A 54 3.44 7.28 -9.01
CA GLN A 54 4.38 7.96 -9.92
C GLN A 54 5.78 7.35 -9.93
N ASP A 55 5.94 6.13 -9.41
CA ASP A 55 7.24 5.47 -9.35
C ASP A 55 7.83 5.28 -10.77
N LYS A 56 9.10 5.66 -10.94
CA LYS A 56 9.79 5.66 -12.25
C LYS A 56 9.92 4.27 -12.89
N LEU A 57 9.75 3.19 -12.13
CA LEU A 57 9.75 1.84 -12.68
C LEU A 57 8.52 1.61 -13.57
N GLY A 58 7.40 2.30 -13.29
CA GLY A 58 6.19 2.25 -14.13
C GLY A 58 5.50 0.89 -14.18
N ILE A 59 5.83 -0.03 -13.26
CA ILE A 59 5.25 -1.38 -13.21
C ILE A 59 4.06 -1.36 -12.24
N GLN A 60 2.94 -1.93 -12.67
CA GLN A 60 1.74 -2.07 -11.83
C GLN A 60 1.93 -3.09 -10.72
N GLY A 61 1.11 -2.97 -9.68
CA GLY A 61 1.04 -3.97 -8.62
C GLY A 61 0.38 -5.27 -9.08
N LEU A 62 0.70 -6.35 -8.37
CA LEU A 62 0.12 -7.67 -8.53
C LEU A 62 -0.53 -8.12 -7.22
N LYS A 63 -1.62 -8.86 -7.34
CA LYS A 63 -2.26 -9.52 -6.20
C LYS A 63 -1.48 -10.79 -5.89
N PHE A 64 -0.91 -10.85 -4.69
CA PHE A 64 -0.16 -12.00 -4.20
C PHE A 64 -1.11 -13.10 -3.70
N ALA A 65 -2.07 -12.72 -2.85
CA ALA A 65 -3.01 -13.68 -2.25
C ALA A 65 -4.31 -12.99 -1.83
N ALA A 66 -5.32 -13.81 -1.52
CA ALA A 66 -6.50 -13.39 -0.79
C ALA A 66 -6.93 -14.48 0.19
N GLU A 67 -7.24 -14.09 1.42
CA GLU A 67 -7.74 -15.00 2.44
C GLU A 67 -8.64 -14.23 3.42
N ASP A 68 -9.73 -14.86 3.87
CA ASP A 68 -10.64 -14.29 4.88
C ASP A 68 -11.09 -12.84 4.63
N GLY A 69 -11.33 -12.49 3.36
CA GLY A 69 -11.74 -11.14 2.96
C GLY A 69 -10.61 -10.10 2.91
N LEU A 70 -9.37 -10.48 3.22
CA LEU A 70 -8.18 -9.67 2.98
C LEU A 70 -7.57 -10.00 1.61
N GLU A 71 -7.03 -9.00 0.95
CA GLU A 71 -6.18 -9.16 -0.23
C GLU A 71 -4.81 -8.56 0.01
N PHE A 72 -3.77 -9.27 -0.42
CA PHE A 72 -2.38 -8.86 -0.27
C PHE A 72 -1.80 -8.54 -1.63
N TRP A 73 -1.27 -7.33 -1.76
CA TRP A 73 -0.80 -6.78 -3.02
C TRP A 73 0.64 -6.31 -2.88
N PHE A 74 1.42 -6.51 -3.93
CA PHE A 74 2.79 -6.03 -4.04
C PHE A 74 2.96 -5.22 -5.32
N LYS A 75 3.69 -4.12 -5.25
CA LYS A 75 4.12 -3.34 -6.41
C LYS A 75 5.63 -3.15 -6.33
N PRO A 76 6.42 -3.60 -7.32
CA PRO A 76 7.84 -3.28 -7.35
C PRO A 76 8.01 -1.78 -7.62
N LEU A 77 8.89 -1.14 -6.86
CA LEU A 77 9.21 0.28 -6.98
C LEU A 77 10.65 0.46 -7.42
N ALA A 78 11.09 1.67 -7.71
CA ALA A 78 12.50 1.95 -7.91
C ALA A 78 13.39 1.51 -6.71
N ASP A 79 14.69 1.40 -6.97
CA ASP A 79 15.71 1.17 -5.93
C ASP A 79 15.57 -0.16 -5.16
N ASN A 80 14.91 -1.15 -5.77
CA ASN A 80 14.58 -2.46 -5.20
C ASN A 80 13.61 -2.41 -4.00
N ASP A 81 12.88 -1.31 -3.87
CA ASP A 81 11.79 -1.18 -2.91
C ASP A 81 10.53 -1.92 -3.40
N TRP A 82 9.62 -2.16 -2.46
CA TRP A 82 8.28 -2.68 -2.72
C TRP A 82 7.24 -1.81 -2.02
N ALA A 83 6.14 -1.50 -2.70
CA ALA A 83 4.91 -1.15 -1.98
C ALA A 83 4.16 -2.44 -1.67
N PHE A 84 3.69 -2.56 -0.44
CA PHE A 84 2.87 -3.66 0.04
C PHE A 84 1.54 -3.09 0.55
N CYS A 85 0.43 -3.65 0.11
CA CYS A 85 -0.90 -3.21 0.50
C CYS A 85 -1.72 -4.40 0.97
N VAL A 86 -2.36 -4.26 2.14
CA VAL A 86 -3.40 -5.17 2.61
C VAL A 86 -4.73 -4.46 2.47
N LEU A 87 -5.61 -4.98 1.63
CA LEU A 87 -6.96 -4.45 1.40
C LEU A 87 -7.98 -5.33 2.12
N ASN A 88 -8.77 -4.72 3.00
CA ASN A 88 -9.92 -5.39 3.60
C ASN A 88 -11.15 -5.19 2.73
N ARG A 89 -11.58 -6.26 2.05
CA ARG A 89 -12.79 -6.28 1.22
C ARG A 89 -14.07 -6.52 2.02
N SER A 90 -13.95 -6.84 3.31
CA SER A 90 -15.08 -7.08 4.20
C SER A 90 -15.57 -5.81 4.87
N THR A 91 -16.81 -5.84 5.38
CA THR A 91 -17.46 -4.71 6.04
C THR A 91 -17.04 -4.54 7.51
N THR A 92 -16.30 -5.50 8.08
CA THR A 92 -15.89 -5.50 9.48
C THR A 92 -14.39 -5.39 9.61
N ASP A 93 -13.93 -4.87 10.74
CA ASP A 93 -12.50 -4.81 11.06
C ASP A 93 -11.89 -6.21 11.10
N LYS A 94 -10.68 -6.33 10.53
CA LYS A 94 -9.90 -7.56 10.51
C LYS A 94 -8.59 -7.33 11.26
N GLN A 95 -8.31 -8.21 12.21
CA GLN A 95 -6.99 -8.31 12.83
C GLN A 95 -6.17 -9.34 12.06
N TYR A 96 -4.94 -8.99 11.72
CA TYR A 96 -4.04 -9.89 11.01
C TYR A 96 -2.62 -9.75 11.54
N VAL A 97 -1.86 -10.84 11.56
CA VAL A 97 -0.44 -10.82 11.91
C VAL A 97 0.36 -11.11 10.65
N ILE A 98 0.99 -10.07 10.11
CA ILE A 98 1.84 -10.18 8.92
C ILE A 98 3.12 -10.89 9.32
N ASP A 99 3.28 -12.10 8.83
CA ASP A 99 4.50 -12.90 8.89
C ASP A 99 5.22 -12.80 7.54
N TRP A 100 6.23 -11.94 7.46
CA TRP A 100 6.87 -11.54 6.20
C TRP A 100 7.45 -12.72 5.40
N GLN A 101 7.93 -13.74 6.10
CA GLN A 101 8.50 -14.96 5.51
C GLN A 101 7.47 -15.73 4.66
N LYS A 102 6.16 -15.52 4.90
CA LYS A 102 5.08 -16.11 4.07
C LYS A 102 4.81 -15.35 2.77
N PHE A 103 5.41 -14.16 2.59
CA PHE A 103 5.18 -13.29 1.44
C PHE A 103 6.38 -13.26 0.47
N ASN A 104 7.12 -14.36 0.39
CA ASN A 104 8.13 -14.53 -0.64
C ASN A 104 7.46 -14.68 -2.01
N LEU A 105 7.80 -13.78 -2.93
CA LEU A 105 7.28 -13.80 -4.29
C LEU A 105 8.35 -13.43 -5.29
N TYR A 106 8.14 -13.87 -6.52
CA TYR A 106 8.87 -13.44 -7.70
C TYR A 106 7.89 -12.76 -8.66
N ASP A 107 8.17 -11.52 -9.04
CA ASP A 107 7.42 -10.79 -10.04
C ASP A 107 8.07 -10.99 -11.41
N GLU A 108 7.34 -11.66 -12.30
CA GLU A 108 7.78 -11.93 -13.66
C GLU A 108 7.97 -10.68 -14.50
N VAL A 109 7.28 -9.56 -14.21
CA VAL A 109 7.39 -8.35 -15.02
C VAL A 109 8.65 -7.58 -14.66
N SER A 110 8.88 -7.31 -13.37
CA SER A 110 10.09 -6.60 -12.93
C SER A 110 11.32 -7.50 -12.83
N LYS A 111 11.16 -8.83 -12.89
CA LYS A 111 12.21 -9.83 -12.63
C LYS A 111 12.82 -9.70 -11.22
N ARG A 112 12.01 -9.26 -10.25
CA ARG A 112 12.42 -9.05 -8.87
C ARG A 112 11.74 -10.01 -7.93
N PHE A 113 12.37 -10.24 -6.79
CA PHE A 113 11.84 -11.07 -5.73
C PHE A 113 12.04 -10.39 -4.37
N THR A 114 11.12 -10.64 -3.45
CA THR A 114 11.15 -10.08 -2.09
C THR A 114 12.24 -10.73 -1.24
N ASP A 115 12.29 -12.07 -1.16
CA ASP A 115 13.28 -12.85 -0.39
C ASP A 115 13.44 -12.33 1.05
N PHE A 116 12.33 -12.37 1.80
CA PHE A 116 12.25 -11.97 3.19
C PHE A 116 13.04 -12.90 4.14
N ASP A 117 13.47 -14.07 3.67
CA ASP A 117 14.34 -14.97 4.41
C ASP A 117 15.78 -14.45 4.49
N SER A 118 16.27 -13.83 3.40
CA SER A 118 17.65 -13.34 3.32
C SER A 118 17.77 -11.82 3.38
N LYS A 119 16.71 -11.08 3.03
CA LYS A 119 16.67 -9.62 2.98
C LYS A 119 15.75 -9.05 4.05
N VAL A 120 16.23 -8.01 4.72
CA VAL A 120 15.46 -7.24 5.69
C VAL A 120 15.07 -5.92 5.06
N TYR A 121 13.79 -5.56 5.18
CA TYR A 121 13.28 -4.28 4.73
C TYR A 121 12.86 -3.43 5.92
N THR A 122 13.16 -2.13 5.87
CA THR A 122 12.53 -1.15 6.76
C THR A 122 11.12 -0.86 6.28
N ILE A 123 10.20 -0.68 7.22
CA ILE A 123 8.77 -0.53 6.95
C ILE A 123 8.36 0.92 7.20
N ARG A 124 7.81 1.57 6.17
CA ARG A 124 7.23 2.91 6.22
C ARG A 124 5.72 2.81 5.98
N ASN A 125 4.91 3.21 6.94
CA ASN A 125 3.46 3.33 6.76
C ASN A 125 3.12 4.60 6.01
N LEU A 126 2.54 4.45 4.81
CA LEU A 126 2.30 5.55 3.88
C LEU A 126 1.08 6.38 4.25
N TRP A 127 0.17 5.84 5.08
CA TRP A 127 -1.02 6.56 5.52
C TRP A 127 -0.80 7.28 6.85
N THR A 128 -0.02 6.70 7.76
CA THR A 128 0.32 7.35 9.04
C THR A 128 1.61 8.16 8.98
N ASN A 129 2.40 8.03 7.91
CA ASN A 129 3.72 8.64 7.78
C ASN A 129 4.65 8.26 8.95
N GLN A 130 4.56 7.02 9.42
CA GLN A 130 5.40 6.49 10.51
C GLN A 130 6.35 5.41 10.03
N ASN A 131 7.55 5.38 10.62
CA ASN A 131 8.48 4.27 10.46
C ASN A 131 8.11 3.19 11.48
N GLU A 132 7.84 1.99 11.00
CA GLU A 132 7.34 0.89 11.84
C GLU A 132 8.38 -0.23 11.96
N GLY A 133 9.67 0.09 12.07
CA GLY A 133 10.71 -0.93 12.24
C GLY A 133 11.01 -1.69 10.95
N ASP A 134 11.16 -3.02 11.04
CA ASP A 134 11.64 -3.86 9.93
C ASP A 134 10.93 -5.22 9.83
N THR A 135 11.22 -5.96 8.75
CA THR A 135 10.62 -7.25 8.42
C THR A 135 11.20 -8.45 9.18
N LYS A 136 12.09 -8.25 10.17
CA LYS A 136 12.59 -9.36 11.00
C LYS A 136 11.55 -9.89 11.98
N LYS A 137 10.56 -9.05 12.29
CA LYS A 137 9.51 -9.37 13.26
C LYS A 137 8.17 -9.42 12.55
N VAL A 138 7.31 -10.31 13.04
CA VAL A 138 5.90 -10.31 12.66
C VAL A 138 5.24 -8.99 13.04
N ARG A 139 4.22 -8.60 12.28
CA ARG A 139 3.55 -7.31 12.43
C ARG A 139 2.04 -7.49 12.60
N PRO A 140 1.52 -7.34 13.82
CA PRO A 140 0.08 -7.22 14.04
C PRO A 140 -0.45 -5.93 13.40
N VAL A 141 -1.55 -6.04 12.68
CA VAL A 141 -2.29 -4.92 12.09
C VAL A 141 -3.78 -5.11 12.34
N THR A 142 -4.49 -4.00 12.49
CA THR A 142 -5.95 -3.96 12.40
C THR A 142 -6.29 -3.18 11.16
N ILE A 143 -7.01 -3.80 10.23
CA ILE A 143 -7.48 -3.15 9.00
C ILE A 143 -8.99 -2.97 9.15
N PRO A 144 -9.47 -1.73 9.28
CA PRO A 144 -10.91 -1.47 9.35
C PRO A 144 -11.67 -2.01 8.14
N GLY A 145 -12.98 -2.18 8.28
CA GLY A 145 -13.86 -2.53 7.16
C GLY A 145 -13.68 -1.56 5.97
N HIS A 146 -13.60 -2.13 4.77
CA HIS A 146 -13.39 -1.41 3.49
C HIS A 146 -12.15 -0.51 3.43
N ASP A 147 -11.14 -0.81 4.24
CA ASP A 147 -9.94 0.01 4.37
C ASP A 147 -8.68 -0.72 3.92
N VAL A 148 -7.55 -0.04 4.00
CA VAL A 148 -6.24 -0.56 3.68
C VAL A 148 -5.21 -0.24 4.75
N VAL A 149 -4.18 -1.07 4.79
CA VAL A 149 -2.87 -0.69 5.31
C VAL A 149 -1.88 -0.75 4.15
N MET A 150 -1.09 0.31 3.99
CA MET A 150 -0.16 0.46 2.87
C MET A 150 1.24 0.81 3.38
N TYR A 151 2.22 -0.01 3.01
CA TYR A 151 3.60 0.13 3.40
C TYR A 151 4.52 0.33 2.19
N ARG A 152 5.57 1.13 2.37
CA ARG A 152 6.78 1.05 1.55
C ARG A 152 7.82 0.25 2.32
N LEU A 153 8.38 -0.74 1.63
CA LEU A 153 9.44 -1.63 2.10
C LEU A 153 10.72 -1.26 1.38
N SER A 154 11.72 -0.81 2.11
CA SER A 154 13.02 -0.44 1.54
C SER A 154 14.13 -1.31 2.12
N VAL A 155 15.08 -1.75 1.29
CA VAL A 155 16.15 -2.65 1.75
C VAL A 155 16.93 -1.97 2.89
N ALA A 156 17.00 -2.63 4.05
CA ALA A 156 17.70 -2.10 5.20
C ALA A 156 19.19 -1.93 4.88
N LYS A 157 19.70 -0.70 4.94
CA LYS A 157 21.13 -0.44 4.78
C LYS A 157 21.88 -1.11 5.92
N LYS A 158 22.89 -1.95 5.61
CA LYS A 158 23.82 -2.45 6.62
C LYS A 158 24.46 -1.25 7.32
N LYS A 159 24.27 -1.12 8.64
CA LYS A 159 25.06 -0.16 9.43
C LYS A 159 26.53 -0.58 9.25
N LYS A 160 27.35 0.33 8.71
CA LYS A 160 28.80 0.18 8.69
C LYS A 160 29.34 0.24 10.11
#